data_AF-A0A7L4QD28-F1
#
_entry.id   AF-A0A7L4QD28-F1
#
_cell.length_a   1.000
_cell.length_b   1.000
_cell.length_c   1.000
_cell.angle_alpha   90.00
_cell.angle_beta   90.00
_cell.angle_gamma   90.00
#
_symmetry.space_group_name_H-M   'P 1'
#
loop_
_entity.id
_entity.type
_entity.pdbx_description
1 polymer ?
#
loop_
_entity_poly.entity_id
_entity_poly.type
_entity_poly.pdbx_seq_one_letter_code
_entity_poly.pdbx_strand_id
1 'polypeptide(L)'
;MGDFALENGKVSKGIIGAILAAVKYLVIPVLIVSIILAMLSDFAEGYLPLEELEAIRLSLIVFALPVIALAFFVGFYPKGSYSRMTFGIIYVASICLWLWLAAQGGKIDASIEFVGLALDFTVLLLLFIFAASLKSLFYIAEAPSYREEFLKKKELERGAQPGPSGSTNQAGPSLQPQTRSEVQTEAQITEEPKSGPEDINSPQPATESTTSASTKISMPLPSSTDSSVSGSSEEVETNSDISDSVSD
;
A
#
# COMPACT_ATOMS: atom_id res chain seq x y z
N MET A 1 7.17 29.96 -1.49
CA MET A 1 7.76 28.82 -0.75
C MET A 1 6.86 27.62 -0.95
N GLY A 2 7.29 26.65 -1.76
CA GLY A 2 6.44 25.54 -2.19
C GLY A 2 6.25 24.51 -1.08
N ASP A 3 5.02 24.02 -0.89
CA ASP A 3 4.70 22.93 0.04
C ASP A 3 5.43 21.61 -0.26
N PHE A 4 6.12 21.55 -1.41
CA PHE A 4 6.99 20.46 -1.86
C PHE A 4 8.42 20.52 -1.32
N ALA A 5 8.76 21.48 -0.45
CA ALA A 5 10.10 21.54 0.11
C ALA A 5 10.36 20.34 1.04
N LEU A 6 11.46 19.63 0.80
CA LEU A 6 11.88 18.42 1.52
C LEU A 6 12.07 18.65 3.02
N GLU A 7 12.35 19.89 3.43
CA GLU A 7 12.50 20.31 4.83
C GLU A 7 11.26 20.07 5.68
N ASN A 8 10.07 20.03 5.08
CA ASN A 8 8.82 19.83 5.81
C ASN A 8 8.53 18.36 6.14
N GLY A 9 9.29 17.43 5.55
CA GLY A 9 9.05 16.01 5.65
C GLY A 9 9.79 15.33 6.80
N LYS A 10 9.26 14.20 7.27
CA LYS A 10 9.91 13.34 8.27
C LYS A 10 10.28 12.01 7.63
N VAL A 11 11.57 11.81 7.33
CA VAL A 11 12.10 10.58 6.69
C VAL A 11 11.69 9.33 7.46
N SER A 12 11.75 9.34 8.79
CA SER A 12 11.36 8.21 9.63
C SER A 12 9.90 7.77 9.41
N LYS A 13 8.98 8.73 9.23
CA LYS A 13 7.58 8.42 8.93
C LYS A 13 7.40 7.85 7.52
N GLY A 14 8.17 8.34 6.55
CA GLY A 14 8.22 7.77 5.21
C GLY A 14 8.66 6.31 5.23
N ILE A 15 9.75 5.99 5.94
CA ILE A 15 10.26 4.61 6.06
C ILE A 15 9.21 3.69 6.68
N ILE A 16 8.56 4.10 7.77
CA ILE A 16 7.49 3.31 8.40
C ILE A 16 6.34 3.07 7.42
N GLY A 17 5.94 4.09 6.66
CA GLY A 17 4.92 3.97 5.61
C GLY A 17 5.30 2.98 4.53
N ALA A 18 6.55 3.02 4.06
CA ALA A 18 7.08 2.10 3.06
C ALA A 18 7.12 0.65 3.57
N ILE A 19 7.58 0.41 4.80
CA ILE A 19 7.60 -0.92 5.42
C ILE A 19 6.18 -1.48 5.53
N LEU A 20 5.24 -0.66 6.03
CA LEU A 20 3.85 -1.10 6.17
C LEU A 20 3.22 -1.45 4.82
N ALA A 21 3.51 -0.66 3.78
CA ALA A 21 3.09 -0.96 2.42
C ALA A 21 3.77 -2.21 1.85
N ALA A 22 5.07 -2.40 2.08
CA ALA A 22 5.79 -3.60 1.64
C ALA A 22 5.21 -4.86 2.28
N VAL A 23 4.94 -4.84 3.58
CA VAL A 23 4.29 -5.99 4.23
C VAL A 23 2.92 -6.26 3.61
N LYS A 24 2.10 -5.23 3.44
CA LYS A 24 0.70 -5.38 2.98
C LYS A 24 0.57 -5.76 1.51
N TYR A 25 1.33 -5.13 0.61
CA TYR A 25 1.16 -5.24 -0.84
C TYR A 25 2.20 -6.12 -1.52
N LEU A 26 3.29 -6.47 -0.84
CA LEU A 26 4.32 -7.35 -1.38
C LEU A 26 4.38 -8.66 -0.60
N VAL A 27 4.65 -8.61 0.72
CA VAL A 27 4.89 -9.82 1.51
C VAL A 27 3.65 -10.70 1.58
N ILE A 28 2.49 -10.14 1.97
CA ILE A 28 1.26 -10.94 2.11
C ILE A 28 0.85 -11.59 0.78
N PRO A 29 0.72 -10.87 -0.36
CA PRO A 29 0.34 -11.48 -1.63
C PRO A 29 1.34 -12.53 -2.13
N VAL A 30 2.64 -12.24 -2.06
CA VAL A 30 3.67 -13.21 -2.47
C VAL A 30 3.65 -14.46 -1.60
N LEU A 31 3.40 -14.31 -0.29
CA LEU A 31 3.30 -15.44 0.64
C LEU A 31 2.06 -16.29 0.34
N ILE A 32 0.91 -15.68 0.04
CA ILE A 32 -0.30 -16.39 -0.40
C ILE A 32 -0.02 -17.21 -1.67
N VAL A 33 0.55 -16.58 -2.71
CA VAL A 33 0.91 -17.29 -3.95
C VAL A 33 1.90 -18.42 -3.69
N SER A 34 2.88 -18.21 -2.80
CA SER A 34 3.88 -19.22 -2.46
C SER A 34 3.25 -20.43 -1.74
N ILE A 35 2.29 -20.20 -0.84
CA ILE A 35 1.56 -21.29 -0.16
C ILE A 35 0.70 -22.06 -1.17
N ILE A 36 0.00 -21.35 -2.07
CA ILE A 36 -0.80 -22.00 -3.12
C ILE A 36 0.12 -22.86 -4.01
N LEU A 37 1.26 -22.32 -4.43
CA LEU A 37 2.24 -23.05 -5.24
C LEU A 37 2.75 -24.31 -4.53
N ALA A 38 3.09 -24.20 -3.23
CA ALA A 38 3.55 -25.34 -2.43
C ALA A 38 2.46 -26.41 -2.21
N MET A 39 1.20 -25.99 -2.04
CA MET A 39 0.09 -26.95 -1.97
C MET A 39 -0.11 -27.65 -3.31
N LEU A 40 -0.12 -26.89 -4.41
CA LEU A 40 -0.35 -27.43 -5.76
C LEU A 40 0.79 -28.34 -6.24
N SER A 41 2.04 -28.06 -5.89
CA SER A 41 3.18 -28.90 -6.28
C SER A 41 3.06 -30.32 -5.76
N ASP A 42 2.43 -30.51 -4.59
CA ASP A 42 2.24 -31.83 -3.99
C ASP A 42 1.09 -32.62 -4.64
N PHE A 43 0.11 -31.94 -5.27
CA PHE A 43 -1.07 -32.56 -5.89
C PHE A 43 -0.96 -32.73 -7.40
N ALA A 44 -0.18 -31.89 -8.07
CA ALA A 44 -0.18 -31.74 -9.52
C ALA A 44 1.22 -31.99 -10.11
N GLU A 45 1.80 -33.18 -9.86
CA GLU A 45 2.94 -33.67 -10.65
C GLU A 45 2.50 -33.80 -12.12
N GLY A 46 2.65 -32.72 -12.89
CA GLY A 46 2.49 -32.71 -14.35
C GLY A 46 1.29 -31.96 -14.95
N TYR A 47 0.38 -31.40 -14.15
CA TYR A 47 -0.87 -30.79 -14.67
C TYR A 47 -0.91 -29.27 -14.69
N LEU A 48 -0.01 -28.57 -14.00
CA LEU A 48 -0.04 -27.11 -13.92
C LEU A 48 1.23 -26.48 -14.50
N PRO A 49 1.10 -25.45 -15.36
CA PRO A 49 2.23 -24.71 -15.86
C PRO A 49 2.83 -23.87 -14.72
N LEU A 50 3.85 -24.42 -14.04
CA LEU A 50 4.59 -23.73 -12.97
C LEU A 50 5.11 -22.36 -13.43
N GLU A 51 5.41 -22.23 -14.72
CA GLU A 51 5.86 -20.98 -15.36
C GLU A 51 4.85 -19.85 -15.25
N GLU A 52 3.54 -20.12 -15.36
CA GLU A 52 2.50 -19.09 -15.26
C GLU A 52 2.39 -18.55 -13.83
N LEU A 53 2.48 -19.42 -12.83
CA LEU A 53 2.47 -19.01 -11.42
C LEU A 53 3.72 -18.21 -11.06
N GLU A 54 4.88 -18.59 -11.60
CA GLU A 54 6.11 -17.82 -11.43
C GLU A 54 6.03 -16.44 -12.10
N ALA A 55 5.44 -16.36 -13.29
CA ALA A 55 5.19 -15.08 -13.97
C ALA A 55 4.25 -14.17 -13.15
N ILE A 56 3.18 -14.73 -12.55
CA ILE A 56 2.29 -13.99 -11.65
C ILE A 56 3.07 -13.48 -10.43
N ARG A 57 3.93 -14.32 -9.84
CA ARG A 57 4.75 -13.94 -8.68
C ARG A 57 5.69 -12.78 -9.02
N LEU A 58 6.39 -12.85 -10.15
CA LEU A 58 7.29 -11.77 -10.60
C LEU A 58 6.52 -10.48 -10.89
N SER A 59 5.37 -10.59 -11.56
CA SER A 59 4.48 -9.46 -11.82
C SER A 59 4.07 -8.74 -10.52
N LEU A 60 3.63 -9.50 -9.50
CA LEU A 60 3.28 -8.95 -8.18
C LEU A 60 4.43 -8.15 -7.56
N ILE A 61 5.65 -8.68 -7.64
CA ILE A 61 6.84 -8.02 -7.08
C ILE A 61 7.13 -6.71 -7.83
N VAL A 62 7.19 -6.76 -9.17
CA VAL A 62 7.53 -5.60 -10.01
C VAL A 62 6.53 -4.47 -9.83
N PHE A 63 5.23 -4.77 -9.81
CA PHE A 63 4.20 -3.75 -9.64
C PHE A 63 4.03 -3.27 -8.19
N ALA A 64 4.47 -4.02 -7.19
CA ALA A 64 4.43 -3.57 -5.80
C ALA A 64 5.52 -2.52 -5.49
N LEU A 65 6.66 -2.53 -6.18
CA LEU A 65 7.75 -1.57 -5.98
C LEU A 65 7.31 -0.10 -6.10
N PRO A 66 6.62 0.35 -7.17
CA PRO A 66 6.14 1.74 -7.25
C PRO A 66 5.15 2.07 -6.13
N VAL A 67 4.29 1.13 -5.73
CA VAL A 67 3.34 1.32 -4.62
C VAL A 67 4.09 1.58 -3.30
N ILE A 68 5.15 0.81 -3.03
CA ILE A 68 6.01 0.99 -1.84
C ILE A 68 6.72 2.34 -1.87
N ALA A 69 7.27 2.72 -3.03
CA ALA A 69 7.92 4.02 -3.20
C ALA A 69 6.94 5.18 -2.99
N LEU A 70 5.70 5.07 -3.49
CA LEU A 70 4.65 6.06 -3.28
C LEU A 70 4.20 6.12 -1.81
N ALA A 71 4.11 4.97 -1.12
CA ALA A 71 3.79 4.93 0.31
C ALA A 71 4.82 5.68 1.15
N PHE A 72 6.10 5.63 0.78
CA PHE A 72 7.14 6.43 1.39
C PHE A 72 6.80 7.93 1.31
N PHE A 73 6.48 8.43 0.13
CA PHE A 73 6.15 9.86 -0.05
C PHE A 73 4.88 10.26 0.71
N VAL A 74 3.85 9.41 0.72
CA VAL A 74 2.62 9.65 1.51
C VAL A 74 2.92 9.74 3.02
N GLY A 75 3.83 8.91 3.53
CA GLY A 75 4.28 8.94 4.92
C GLY A 75 5.24 10.09 5.24
N PHE A 76 6.05 10.49 4.26
CA PHE A 76 7.07 11.54 4.39
C PHE A 76 6.45 12.92 4.62
N TYR A 77 5.39 13.25 3.88
CA TYR A 77 4.74 14.56 3.99
C TYR A 77 3.74 14.62 5.16
N PRO A 78 3.76 15.73 5.94
CA PRO A 78 2.83 15.92 7.06
C PRO A 78 1.38 16.05 6.57
N LYS A 79 0.43 15.75 7.46
CA LYS A 79 -1.01 15.93 7.24
C LYS A 79 -1.31 17.41 6.93
N GLY A 80 -2.24 17.66 6.01
CA GLY A 80 -2.62 19.01 5.57
C GLY A 80 -1.75 19.63 4.47
N SER A 81 -0.62 19.01 4.08
CA SER A 81 0.17 19.49 2.92
C SER A 81 -0.45 19.04 1.60
N TYR A 82 -0.47 19.93 0.60
CA TYR A 82 -0.90 19.62 -0.76
C TYR A 82 -0.07 18.50 -1.41
N SER A 83 1.23 18.41 -1.10
CA SER A 83 2.08 17.34 -1.61
C SER A 83 1.61 15.97 -1.15
N ARG A 84 1.19 15.85 0.12
CA ARG A 84 0.62 14.61 0.66
C ARG A 84 -0.66 14.21 -0.07
N MET A 85 -1.50 15.18 -0.43
CA MET A 85 -2.73 14.93 -1.19
C MET A 85 -2.41 14.36 -2.58
N THR A 86 -1.52 15.01 -3.33
CA THR A 86 -1.14 14.56 -4.68
C THR A 86 -0.50 13.16 -4.65
N PHE A 87 0.47 12.93 -3.75
CA PHE A 87 1.08 11.61 -3.61
C PHE A 87 0.07 10.56 -3.10
N GLY A 88 -0.88 10.94 -2.26
CA GLY A 88 -1.96 10.06 -1.79
C GLY A 88 -2.88 9.60 -2.92
N ILE A 89 -3.25 10.51 -3.82
CA ILE A 89 -4.07 10.18 -5.01
C ILE A 89 -3.30 9.25 -5.94
N ILE A 90 -2.05 9.59 -6.28
CA ILE A 90 -1.20 8.75 -7.15
C ILE A 90 -0.98 7.38 -6.51
N TYR A 91 -0.75 7.32 -5.20
CA TYR A 91 -0.60 6.07 -4.46
C TYR A 91 -1.84 5.18 -4.55
N VAL A 92 -3.04 5.75 -4.35
CA VAL A 92 -4.30 4.98 -4.50
C VAL A 92 -4.48 4.52 -5.94
N ALA A 93 -4.21 5.38 -6.93
CA ALA A 93 -4.28 5.00 -8.34
C ALA A 93 -3.32 3.85 -8.67
N SER A 94 -2.10 3.87 -8.14
CA SER A 94 -1.13 2.78 -8.27
C SER A 94 -1.59 1.49 -7.58
N ILE A 95 -2.27 1.57 -6.44
CA ILE A 95 -2.90 0.38 -5.82
C ILE A 95 -3.99 -0.19 -6.72
N CYS A 96 -4.87 0.65 -7.29
CA CYS A 96 -5.92 0.19 -8.19
C CYS A 96 -5.34 -0.49 -9.43
N LEU A 97 -4.29 0.09 -10.02
CA LEU A 97 -3.57 -0.49 -11.14
C LEU A 97 -2.89 -1.82 -10.75
N TRP A 98 -2.22 -1.86 -9.60
CA TRP A 98 -1.61 -3.07 -9.07
C TRP A 98 -2.65 -4.18 -8.87
N LEU A 99 -3.81 -3.88 -8.28
CA LEU A 99 -4.88 -4.84 -8.06
C LEU A 99 -5.43 -5.40 -9.38
N TRP A 100 -5.61 -4.51 -10.37
CA TRP A 100 -6.06 -4.89 -11.70
C TRP A 100 -5.10 -5.86 -12.39
N LEU A 101 -3.80 -5.55 -12.37
CA LEU A 101 -2.75 -6.36 -12.99
C LEU A 101 -2.53 -7.67 -12.23
N ALA A 102 -2.53 -7.63 -10.90
CA ALA A 102 -2.42 -8.80 -10.03
C ALA A 102 -3.53 -9.82 -10.30
N ALA A 103 -4.75 -9.34 -10.58
CA ALA A 103 -5.90 -10.19 -10.88
C ALA A 103 -6.04 -10.53 -12.37
N GLN A 104 -5.08 -10.15 -13.23
CA GLN A 104 -5.16 -10.30 -14.70
C GLN A 104 -6.49 -9.81 -15.29
N GLY A 105 -7.04 -8.73 -14.73
CA GLY A 105 -8.34 -8.18 -15.15
C GLY A 105 -9.58 -8.96 -14.69
N GLY A 106 -9.45 -9.89 -13.73
CA GLY A 106 -10.56 -10.61 -13.11
C GLY A 106 -10.95 -11.92 -13.81
N LYS A 107 -10.27 -12.27 -14.90
CA LYS A 107 -10.45 -13.52 -15.63
C LYS A 107 -9.33 -14.47 -15.25
N ILE A 108 -9.66 -15.41 -14.37
CA ILE A 108 -8.79 -16.54 -14.09
C ILE A 108 -9.39 -17.71 -14.85
N ASP A 109 -8.85 -18.03 -16.02
CA ASP A 109 -9.20 -19.23 -16.78
C ASP A 109 -8.59 -20.46 -16.09
N ALA A 110 -9.08 -20.75 -14.89
CA ALA A 110 -8.84 -22.02 -14.23
C ALA A 110 -9.70 -23.06 -14.93
N SER A 111 -9.25 -23.51 -16.10
CA SER A 111 -9.81 -24.64 -16.83
C SER A 111 -9.47 -25.93 -16.09
N ILE A 112 -10.01 -26.09 -14.89
CA ILE A 112 -9.96 -27.36 -14.17
C ILE A 112 -10.94 -28.27 -14.90
N GLU A 113 -10.43 -29.23 -15.67
CA GLU A 113 -11.19 -30.16 -16.54
C GLU A 113 -12.35 -30.87 -15.82
N PHE A 114 -12.36 -30.89 -14.48
CA PHE A 114 -13.41 -31.51 -13.68
C PHE A 114 -14.67 -30.68 -13.47
N VAL A 115 -14.61 -29.35 -13.60
CA VAL A 115 -15.74 -28.45 -13.36
C VAL A 115 -15.54 -27.25 -14.27
N GLY A 116 -16.07 -27.30 -15.51
CA GLY A 116 -15.93 -26.25 -16.54
C GLY A 116 -16.62 -24.93 -16.19
N LEU A 117 -16.26 -24.34 -15.06
CA LEU A 117 -16.90 -23.19 -14.43
C LEU A 117 -15.88 -22.06 -14.43
N ALA A 118 -15.91 -21.27 -15.50
CA ALA A 118 -15.17 -20.02 -15.57
C ALA A 118 -15.69 -19.08 -14.49
N LEU A 119 -14.89 -18.86 -13.44
CA LEU A 119 -15.20 -17.93 -12.38
C LEU A 119 -14.75 -16.53 -12.80
N ASP A 120 -15.72 -15.71 -13.20
CA ASP A 120 -15.49 -14.30 -13.49
C ASP A 120 -15.52 -13.49 -12.17
N PHE A 121 -14.34 -13.09 -11.69
CA PHE A 121 -14.19 -12.26 -10.49
C PHE A 121 -14.15 -10.77 -10.81
N THR A 122 -14.38 -10.37 -12.06
CA THR A 122 -14.26 -8.98 -12.51
C THR A 122 -15.15 -8.04 -11.70
N VAL A 123 -16.40 -8.43 -11.40
CA VAL A 123 -17.31 -7.60 -10.61
C VAL A 123 -16.79 -7.40 -9.18
N LEU A 124 -16.26 -8.45 -8.55
CA LEU A 124 -15.70 -8.37 -7.20
C LEU A 124 -14.43 -7.50 -7.20
N LEU A 125 -13.57 -7.65 -8.20
CA LEU A 125 -12.37 -6.83 -8.38
C LEU A 125 -12.73 -5.35 -8.56
N LEU A 126 -13.72 -5.03 -9.40
CA LEU A 126 -14.21 -3.66 -9.56
C LEU A 126 -14.75 -3.09 -8.25
N LEU A 127 -15.45 -3.89 -7.45
CA LEU A 127 -15.95 -3.47 -6.14
C LEU A 127 -14.78 -3.13 -5.19
N PHE A 128 -13.70 -3.93 -5.20
CA PHE A 128 -12.50 -3.63 -4.43
C PHE A 128 -11.78 -2.36 -4.91
N ILE A 129 -11.66 -2.17 -6.23
CA ILE A 129 -11.09 -0.96 -6.83
C ILE A 129 -11.94 0.26 -6.46
N PHE A 130 -13.26 0.14 -6.48
CA PHE A 130 -14.17 1.19 -6.07
C PHE A 130 -13.98 1.55 -4.60
N ALA A 131 -13.94 0.55 -3.70
CA ALA A 131 -13.67 0.75 -2.28
C ALA A 131 -12.30 1.39 -2.02
N ALA A 132 -11.26 0.98 -2.77
CA ALA A 132 -9.94 1.60 -2.73
C ALA A 132 -9.99 3.06 -3.22
N SER A 133 -10.77 3.34 -4.25
CA SER A 133 -10.95 4.69 -4.82
C SER A 133 -11.67 5.62 -3.85
N LEU A 134 -12.61 5.14 -3.02
CA LEU A 134 -13.20 5.94 -1.93
C LEU A 134 -12.14 6.45 -0.95
N LYS A 135 -11.04 5.70 -0.76
CA LYS A 135 -9.91 6.16 0.05
C LYS A 135 -9.20 7.37 -0.54
N SER A 136 -9.23 7.56 -1.86
CA SER A 136 -8.69 8.78 -2.50
C SER A 136 -9.49 10.02 -2.07
N LEU A 137 -10.82 9.88 -1.93
CA LEU A 137 -11.70 10.94 -1.45
C LEU A 137 -11.33 11.38 -0.03
N PHE A 138 -10.94 10.42 0.83
CA PHE A 138 -10.45 10.73 2.16
C PHE A 138 -9.19 11.61 2.14
N TYR A 139 -8.24 11.36 1.22
CA TYR A 139 -7.05 12.23 1.08
C TYR A 139 -7.39 13.64 0.61
N ILE A 140 -8.40 13.79 -0.27
CA ILE A 140 -8.88 15.09 -0.72
C ILE A 140 -9.55 15.84 0.44
N ALA A 141 -10.35 15.16 1.26
CA ALA A 141 -11.03 15.73 2.42
C ALA A 141 -10.08 16.06 3.58
N GLU A 142 -8.98 15.30 3.74
CA GLU A 142 -7.96 15.55 4.77
C GLU A 142 -7.23 16.89 4.54
N ALA A 143 -7.04 17.31 3.28
CA ALA A 143 -6.30 18.52 2.96
C ALA A 143 -6.88 19.83 3.54
N PRO A 144 -8.17 20.16 3.36
CA PRO A 144 -8.75 21.37 3.95
C PRO A 144 -8.90 21.28 5.48
N SER A 145 -9.24 20.10 6.01
CA SER A 145 -9.54 19.94 7.44
C SER A 145 -8.32 20.21 8.34
N TYR A 146 -7.12 19.84 7.90
CA TYR A 146 -5.89 20.01 8.69
C TYR A 146 -5.06 21.22 8.26
N ARG A 147 -5.58 22.04 7.32
CA ARG A 147 -4.87 23.20 6.76
C ARG A 147 -4.58 24.25 7.85
N GLU A 148 -5.57 24.59 8.63
CA GLU A 148 -5.47 25.62 9.68
C GLU A 148 -4.47 25.22 10.77
N GLU A 149 -4.51 23.95 11.20
CA GLU A 149 -3.56 23.42 12.19
C GLU A 149 -2.11 23.45 11.66
N PHE A 150 -1.93 23.13 10.38
CA PHE A 150 -0.62 23.16 9.73
C PHE A 150 -0.06 24.59 9.64
N LEU A 151 -0.90 25.58 9.29
CA LEU A 151 -0.50 26.98 9.22
C LEU A 151 -0.16 27.52 10.61
N LYS A 152 -1.01 27.28 11.61
CA LYS A 152 -0.75 27.69 13.00
C LYS A 152 0.56 27.11 13.54
N LYS A 153 0.86 25.85 13.22
CA LYS A 153 2.12 25.21 13.62
C LYS A 153 3.33 25.87 12.96
N LYS A 154 3.24 26.24 11.69
CA LYS A 154 4.31 26.99 10.98
C LYS A 154 4.52 28.38 11.57
N GLU A 155 3.46 29.08 11.94
CA GLU A 155 3.56 30.41 12.58
C GLU A 155 4.22 30.32 13.96
N LEU A 156 3.85 29.32 14.76
CA LEU A 156 4.45 29.07 16.07
C LEU A 156 5.95 28.74 15.94
N GLU A 157 6.32 27.89 14.98
CA GLU A 157 7.73 27.54 14.70
C GLU A 157 8.54 28.76 14.21
N ARG A 158 7.92 29.66 13.43
CA ARG A 158 8.56 30.90 12.97
C ARG A 158 8.70 31.92 14.10
N GLY A 159 7.71 32.04 14.98
CA GLY A 159 7.75 32.95 16.13
C GLY A 159 8.63 32.48 17.28
N ALA A 160 8.83 31.16 17.42
CA ALA A 160 9.69 30.57 18.44
C ALA A 160 11.16 30.47 18.02
N GLN A 161 11.50 30.71 16.75
CA GLN A 161 12.91 30.91 16.40
C GLN A 161 13.34 32.29 16.94
N PRO A 162 14.28 32.34 17.91
CA PRO A 162 14.90 33.61 18.27
C PRO A 162 15.53 34.12 16.99
N GLY A 163 14.98 35.19 16.42
CA GLY A 163 15.51 35.78 15.21
C GLY A 163 17.02 35.95 15.37
N PRO A 164 17.84 35.70 14.32
CA PRO A 164 19.24 36.02 14.38
C PRO A 164 19.29 37.48 14.84
N SER A 165 19.78 37.70 16.06
CA SER A 165 19.91 39.02 16.63
C SER A 165 20.89 39.76 15.74
N GLY A 166 20.34 40.39 14.72
CA GLY A 166 20.98 41.41 13.94
C GLY A 166 21.26 42.54 14.90
N SER A 167 22.37 42.40 15.60
CA SER A 167 23.19 43.48 16.12
C SER A 167 23.55 44.37 14.94
N THR A 168 22.61 45.21 14.55
CA THR A 168 22.89 46.39 13.74
C THR A 168 22.44 47.56 14.60
N ASN A 169 23.43 48.08 15.33
CA ASN A 169 23.39 49.39 15.96
C ASN A 169 22.74 50.41 15.00
N GLN A 170 21.49 50.77 15.24
CA GLN A 170 20.97 52.09 14.90
C GLN A 170 20.66 52.80 16.20
N ALA A 171 21.66 53.51 16.69
CA ALA A 171 21.46 54.62 17.61
C ALA A 171 20.75 55.75 16.84
N GLY A 172 19.55 56.13 17.27
CA GLY A 172 18.83 57.29 16.78
C GLY A 172 17.53 57.53 17.57
N PRO A 173 17.21 58.77 17.97
CA PRO A 173 16.66 59.03 19.30
C PRO A 173 15.13 59.06 19.42
N SER A 174 14.73 58.71 20.64
CA SER A 174 13.43 58.87 21.30
C SER A 174 12.74 60.22 21.11
N LEU A 175 11.43 60.20 20.80
CA LEU A 175 10.43 61.13 21.33
C LEU A 175 9.05 60.46 21.46
N GLN A 176 8.78 59.94 22.67
CA GLN A 176 7.61 60.18 23.54
C GLN A 176 6.13 59.95 23.11
N PRO A 177 5.22 59.83 24.10
CA PRO A 177 4.02 58.97 24.05
C PRO A 177 2.70 59.74 23.93
N GLN A 178 1.63 59.09 23.48
CA GLN A 178 0.26 59.45 23.87
C GLN A 178 -0.65 58.23 24.02
N THR A 179 -1.02 57.98 25.28
CA THR A 179 -2.40 57.75 25.78
C THR A 179 -3.52 57.63 24.75
N ARG A 180 -4.43 56.64 24.92
CA ARG A 180 -5.81 56.86 25.41
C ARG A 180 -6.72 55.61 25.30
N SER A 181 -7.29 55.24 26.46
CA SER A 181 -8.60 54.61 26.77
C SER A 181 -9.08 53.37 25.99
N GLU A 182 -9.23 52.22 26.68
CA GLU A 182 -10.47 51.79 27.39
C GLU A 182 -11.71 51.74 26.49
N VAL A 183 -12.12 50.52 26.08
CA VAL A 183 -13.52 50.08 26.16
C VAL A 183 -13.54 48.60 26.54
N GLN A 184 -14.02 48.38 27.76
CA GLN A 184 -14.48 47.15 28.36
C GLN A 184 -15.71 46.63 27.61
N THR A 185 -15.79 45.34 27.29
CA THR A 185 -17.09 44.68 27.11
C THR A 185 -17.00 43.25 27.65
N GLU A 186 -17.64 43.08 28.80
CA GLU A 186 -18.01 41.83 29.44
C GLU A 186 -19.01 41.02 28.58
N ALA A 187 -18.80 39.70 28.53
CA ALA A 187 -19.82 38.64 28.49
C ALA A 187 -19.03 37.33 28.72
N GLN A 188 -18.89 36.79 29.93
CA GLN A 188 -19.89 36.08 30.75
C GLN A 188 -20.48 34.85 30.03
N ILE A 189 -20.56 33.71 30.76
CA ILE A 189 -21.36 32.48 30.51
C ILE A 189 -20.61 31.43 29.64
N THR A 190 -20.31 30.18 30.00
CA THR A 190 -20.79 29.22 31.04
C THR A 190 -19.71 28.18 31.30
N GLU A 191 -19.48 27.85 32.57
CA GLU A 191 -18.85 26.58 32.99
C GLU A 191 -19.89 25.45 32.99
N GLU A 192 -19.56 24.30 32.41
CA GLU A 192 -20.21 23.02 32.71
C GLU A 192 -19.30 21.83 32.30
N PRO A 193 -19.53 20.58 32.76
CA PRO A 193 -18.81 20.05 33.90
C PRO A 193 -17.98 18.80 33.60
N LYS A 194 -17.03 18.58 34.51
CA LYS A 194 -16.35 17.36 34.91
C LYS A 194 -17.13 16.05 34.65
N SER A 195 -16.69 15.25 33.67
CA SER A 195 -16.96 13.80 33.62
C SER A 195 -15.68 13.03 33.94
N GLY A 196 -15.74 12.31 35.07
CA GLY A 196 -14.71 11.37 35.52
C GLY A 196 -14.76 10.04 34.77
N PRO A 197 -13.83 9.13 35.09
CA PRO A 197 -13.44 8.00 34.25
C PRO A 197 -14.40 6.82 34.37
N GLU A 198 -14.80 6.25 33.23
CA GLU A 198 -15.41 4.92 33.19
C GLU A 198 -14.33 3.84 33.29
N ASP A 199 -14.32 3.17 34.43
CA ASP A 199 -13.73 1.85 34.62
C ASP A 199 -14.43 0.83 33.72
N ILE A 200 -13.80 0.46 32.60
CA ILE A 200 -14.19 -0.73 31.84
C ILE A 200 -13.22 -1.85 32.18
N ASN A 201 -13.58 -2.52 33.27
CA ASN A 201 -13.24 -3.90 33.54
C ASN A 201 -13.82 -4.75 32.38
N SER A 202 -12.98 -5.49 31.66
CA SER A 202 -13.47 -6.51 30.73
C SER A 202 -12.67 -7.80 30.86
N PRO A 203 -13.37 -8.95 30.79
CA PRO A 203 -12.87 -10.21 31.34
C PRO A 203 -12.00 -10.96 30.36
N GLN A 204 -11.00 -11.60 30.94
CA GLN A 204 -10.17 -12.68 30.43
C GLN A 204 -11.02 -13.79 29.77
N PRO A 205 -10.76 -14.19 28.51
CA PRO A 205 -11.26 -15.45 28.00
C PRO A 205 -10.39 -16.62 28.47
N ALA A 206 -11.09 -17.65 28.93
CA ALA A 206 -10.58 -18.87 29.49
C ALA A 206 -9.78 -19.71 28.47
N THR A 207 -8.81 -20.41 29.06
CA THR A 207 -8.11 -21.58 28.56
C THR A 207 -9.06 -22.74 28.24
N GLU A 208 -8.99 -23.27 27.01
CA GLU A 208 -9.27 -24.67 26.69
C GLU A 208 -8.23 -25.09 25.63
N SER A 209 -7.19 -25.85 25.99
CA SER A 209 -7.18 -27.30 26.25
C SER A 209 -7.42 -28.14 24.99
N THR A 210 -6.30 -28.52 24.36
CA THR A 210 -5.95 -29.89 23.95
C THR A 210 -7.06 -30.78 23.38
N THR A 211 -6.92 -31.21 22.13
CA THR A 211 -7.11 -32.64 21.79
C THR A 211 -6.25 -32.99 20.57
N SER A 212 -5.25 -33.81 20.85
CA SER A 212 -4.44 -34.56 19.91
C SER A 212 -5.30 -35.58 19.15
N ALA A 213 -5.17 -35.64 17.83
CA ALA A 213 -5.69 -36.75 17.04
C ALA A 213 -4.58 -37.32 16.14
N SER A 214 -4.00 -38.38 16.71
CA SER A 214 -3.20 -39.46 16.15
C SER A 214 -3.19 -39.60 14.63
N THR A 215 -2.01 -39.31 14.08
CA THR A 215 -1.49 -39.72 12.78
C THR A 215 -1.47 -41.25 12.65
N LYS A 216 -2.20 -41.80 11.68
CA LYS A 216 -2.02 -43.19 11.20
C LYS A 216 -1.52 -43.14 9.76
N ILE A 217 -0.20 -43.04 9.61
CA ILE A 217 0.50 -43.17 8.33
C ILE A 217 0.49 -44.65 7.95
N SER A 218 -0.18 -44.98 6.85
CA SER A 218 -0.07 -46.28 6.19
C SER A 218 0.74 -46.07 4.92
N MET A 219 1.98 -46.57 4.92
CA MET A 219 2.86 -46.62 3.75
C MET A 219 2.42 -47.74 2.79
N PRO A 220 2.36 -47.49 1.48
CA PRO A 220 2.54 -48.52 0.47
C PRO A 220 3.94 -48.45 -0.16
N LEU A 221 4.51 -49.63 -0.40
CA LEU A 221 5.82 -49.88 -1.03
C LEU A 221 5.92 -49.28 -2.44
N PRO A 222 7.13 -48.86 -2.88
CA PRO A 222 7.40 -48.58 -4.28
C PRO A 222 7.59 -49.89 -5.08
N SER A 223 6.76 -50.10 -6.10
CA SER A 223 7.00 -51.08 -7.15
C SER A 223 7.99 -50.52 -8.16
N SER A 224 9.12 -51.21 -8.29
CA SER A 224 10.09 -51.06 -9.38
C SER A 224 9.44 -51.40 -10.72
N THR A 225 9.47 -50.46 -11.66
CA THR A 225 9.26 -50.78 -13.08
C THR A 225 10.35 -50.12 -13.91
N ASP A 226 11.33 -50.94 -14.27
CA ASP A 226 12.20 -50.72 -15.41
C ASP A 226 11.37 -50.59 -16.69
N SER A 227 11.64 -49.55 -17.49
CA SER A 227 11.47 -49.65 -18.94
C SER A 227 12.31 -48.60 -19.66
N SER A 228 13.40 -49.09 -20.20
CA SER A 228 14.15 -48.62 -21.36
C SER A 228 13.29 -48.48 -22.62
N VAL A 229 13.31 -47.30 -23.26
CA VAL A 229 13.04 -47.06 -24.71
C VAL A 229 13.77 -45.74 -25.05
N SER A 230 14.89 -45.66 -25.75
CA SER A 230 15.25 -46.09 -27.12
C SER A 230 14.54 -45.30 -28.23
N GLY A 231 15.24 -44.28 -28.76
CA GLY A 231 15.36 -44.05 -30.21
C GLY A 231 14.38 -43.09 -30.91
N SER A 232 14.97 -42.10 -31.59
CA SER A 232 14.59 -41.33 -32.80
C SER A 232 14.93 -39.86 -32.57
N SER A 233 15.87 -39.17 -33.25
CA SER A 233 16.29 -39.12 -34.66
C SER A 233 15.16 -38.78 -35.63
N GLU A 234 14.87 -37.49 -35.73
CA GLU A 234 14.30 -36.78 -36.90
C GLU A 234 14.98 -35.39 -36.88
N GLU A 235 16.01 -35.14 -37.68
CA GLU A 235 15.99 -34.76 -39.10
C GLU A 235 14.91 -33.71 -39.43
N VAL A 236 15.32 -32.45 -39.61
CA VAL A 236 15.43 -31.74 -40.90
C VAL A 236 14.12 -31.08 -41.31
N GLU A 237 14.09 -29.74 -41.31
CA GLU A 237 13.83 -28.95 -42.53
C GLU A 237 14.02 -27.46 -42.27
N THR A 238 15.12 -26.94 -42.82
CA THR A 238 15.32 -25.53 -43.14
C THR A 238 14.38 -25.15 -44.28
N ASN A 239 13.41 -24.27 -44.03
CA ASN A 239 12.72 -23.54 -45.11
C ASN A 239 13.09 -22.06 -45.04
N SER A 240 14.14 -21.73 -45.79
CA SER A 240 14.28 -20.45 -46.46
C SER A 240 13.26 -20.38 -47.59
N ASP A 241 12.41 -19.36 -47.63
CA ASP A 241 12.11 -18.65 -48.89
C ASP A 241 11.07 -17.52 -48.73
N ILE A 242 11.43 -16.38 -49.34
CA ILE A 242 10.61 -15.53 -50.22
C ILE A 242 9.42 -14.81 -49.54
N SER A 243 9.38 -13.48 -49.48
CA SER A 243 9.00 -12.65 -50.64
C SER A 243 9.35 -11.18 -50.44
N ASP A 244 10.12 -10.65 -51.37
CA ASP A 244 10.12 -9.24 -51.79
C ASP A 244 8.78 -8.87 -52.45
N SER A 245 8.21 -7.73 -52.09
CA SER A 245 7.31 -6.90 -52.91
C SER A 245 7.14 -5.54 -52.20
N VAL A 246 7.84 -4.48 -52.58
CA VAL A 246 7.52 -3.55 -53.69
C VAL A 246 6.05 -3.12 -53.68
N SER A 247 5.79 -1.84 -53.37
CA SER A 247 5.01 -0.89 -54.18
C SER A 247 4.89 0.47 -53.47
N ASP A 248 5.41 1.50 -54.14
CA ASP A 248 5.11 2.95 -54.15
C ASP A 248 4.87 3.75 -52.85
#